data_AF-A0A5A7R7W4-F1
#
_entry.id   AF-A0A5A7R7W4-F1
#
_cell.length_a   1.000
_cell.length_b   1.000
_cell.length_c   1.000
_cell.angle_alpha   90.00
_cell.angle_beta   90.00
_cell.angle_gamma   90.00
#
_symmetry.space_group_name_H-M   'P 1'
#
loop_
_entity.id
_entity.type
_entity.pdbx_description
1 polymer ?
#
loop_
_entity_poly.entity_id
_entity_poly.type
_entity_poly.pdbx_seq_one_letter_code
_entity_poly.pdbx_strand_id
1 'polypeptide(L)'
;MTFPWVMRWTKGARGAVVIFPNKGEVWALYRNWAPVREYKVVWVVEEYERGEVSVVVPLEKVGGYRTVFKSRSGGVRRIVREEMFRFSHRVPHYEVEMLGGCLELDPTVLL
;
A
#
# COMPACT_ATOMS: atom_id res chain seq x y z
N MET A 1 -24.83 4.47 1.09
CA MET A 1 -23.58 3.97 0.49
C MET A 1 -22.48 4.17 1.51
N THR A 2 -22.05 3.10 2.19
CA THR A 2 -21.05 3.19 3.27
C THR A 2 -19.68 2.96 2.68
N PHE A 3 -18.82 3.97 2.73
CA PHE A 3 -17.45 3.89 2.26
C PHE A 3 -16.64 2.99 3.22
N PRO A 4 -16.19 1.78 2.83
CA PRO A 4 -15.54 0.82 3.74
C PRO A 4 -14.04 1.14 3.92
N TRP A 5 -13.72 2.43 4.00
CA TRP A 5 -12.36 2.96 3.97
C TRP A 5 -11.73 3.08 5.36
N VAL A 6 -12.35 2.53 6.41
CA VAL A 6 -11.89 2.69 7.79
C VAL A 6 -10.54 1.99 7.96
N MET A 7 -9.47 2.78 8.12
CA MET A 7 -8.15 2.25 8.42
C MET A 7 -8.14 1.68 9.84
N ARG A 8 -7.75 0.41 9.97
CA ARG A 8 -7.52 -0.19 11.29
C ARG A 8 -6.16 0.25 11.80
N TRP A 9 -6.15 0.91 12.94
CA TRP A 9 -4.94 1.29 13.64
C TRP A 9 -5.14 1.17 15.16
N THR A 10 -4.06 0.98 15.90
CA THR A 10 -4.07 1.02 17.36
C THR A 10 -2.96 1.92 17.87
N LYS A 11 -3.16 2.51 19.06
CA LYS A 11 -2.11 3.24 19.76
C LYS A 11 -1.28 2.25 20.56
N GLY A 12 -0.05 2.02 20.11
CA GLY A 12 0.97 1.28 20.82
C GLY A 12 1.59 2.07 21.99
N ALA A 13 2.48 1.41 22.73
CA ALA A 13 3.20 2.03 23.84
C ALA A 13 3.96 3.29 23.40
N ARG A 14 4.04 4.28 24.29
CA ARG A 14 4.71 5.58 24.05
C ARG A 14 4.16 6.39 22.87
N GLY A 15 2.90 6.15 22.48
CA GLY A 15 2.24 6.91 21.41
C GLY A 15 2.58 6.45 19.99
N ALA A 16 3.20 5.28 19.84
CA ALA A 16 3.37 4.66 18.52
C ALA A 16 2.00 4.38 17.90
N VAL A 17 1.82 4.70 16.62
CA VAL A 17 0.63 4.28 15.85
C VAL A 17 0.98 2.99 15.13
N VAL A 18 0.22 1.93 15.39
CA VAL A 18 0.35 0.65 14.70
C VAL A 18 -0.76 0.58 13.67
N ILE A 19 -0.41 0.49 12.40
CA ILE A 19 -1.34 0.36 11.28
C ILE A 19 -1.52 -1.13 10.96
N PHE A 20 -2.75 -1.54 10.64
CA PHE A 20 -3.09 -2.91 10.25
C PHE A 20 -3.60 -2.89 8.81
N PRO A 21 -2.72 -3.04 7.80
CA PRO A 21 -3.14 -3.13 6.41
C PRO A 21 -3.94 -4.42 6.18
N ASN A 22 -5.08 -4.30 5.51
CA ASN A 22 -5.93 -5.43 5.17
C ASN A 22 -5.58 -5.97 3.78
N LYS A 23 -5.85 -7.26 3.56
CA LYS A 23 -5.74 -7.90 2.25
C LYS A 23 -6.64 -7.17 1.24
N GLY A 24 -6.11 -6.93 0.04
CA GLY A 24 -6.84 -6.21 -0.99
C GLY A 24 -6.54 -4.71 -1.03
N GLU A 25 -5.91 -4.13 0.00
CA GLU A 25 -5.64 -2.69 0.03
C GLU A 25 -4.35 -2.32 -0.73
N VAL A 26 -4.35 -1.13 -1.33
CA VAL A 26 -3.16 -0.52 -1.95
C VAL A 26 -2.60 0.54 -1.02
N TRP A 27 -1.30 0.52 -0.81
CA TRP A 27 -0.61 1.39 0.15
C TRP A 27 0.61 2.06 -0.45
N ALA A 28 0.86 3.30 -0.05
CA ALA A 28 2.12 3.99 -0.29
C ALA A 28 3.09 3.72 0.86
N LEU A 29 4.23 3.10 0.55
CA LEU A 29 5.32 2.83 1.48
C LEU A 29 6.46 3.81 1.28
N TYR A 30 6.97 4.42 2.35
CA TYR A 30 8.22 5.20 2.27
C TYR A 30 9.40 4.33 1.81
N ARG A 31 10.18 4.80 0.83
CA ARG A 31 11.31 4.05 0.25
C ARG A 31 12.48 3.91 1.22
N ASN A 32 12.70 4.89 2.10
CA ASN A 32 13.60 4.92 3.27
C ASN A 32 13.32 6.23 4.04
N TRP A 33 13.90 6.44 5.24
CA TRP A 33 13.80 7.70 6.02
C TRP A 33 14.54 8.90 5.39
N ALA A 34 14.72 8.90 4.06
CA ALA A 34 15.43 9.96 3.34
C ALA A 34 14.60 11.26 3.32
N PRO A 35 15.27 12.43 3.25
CA PRO A 35 14.59 13.73 3.17
C PRO A 35 13.73 13.87 1.90
N VAL A 36 14.00 13.05 0.87
CA VAL A 36 13.16 12.96 -0.33
C VAL A 36 12.04 11.95 -0.06
N ARG A 37 10.80 12.44 -0.06
CA ARG A 37 9.58 11.63 0.12
C ARG A 37 9.29 10.79 -1.13
N GLU A 38 10.13 9.79 -1.37
CA GLU A 38 9.85 8.78 -2.39
C GLU A 38 8.97 7.68 -1.81
N TYR A 39 7.84 7.43 -2.49
CA TYR A 39 6.93 6.35 -2.16
C TYR A 39 7.06 5.19 -3.14
N LYS A 40 6.88 3.97 -2.62
CA LYS A 40 6.62 2.78 -3.40
C LYS A 40 5.17 2.39 -3.18
N VAL A 41 4.42 2.21 -4.27
CA VAL A 41 3.05 1.71 -4.19
C VAL A 41 3.10 0.19 -4.12
N VAL A 42 2.34 -0.40 -3.19
CA VAL A 42 2.23 -1.84 -3.03
C VAL A 42 0.78 -2.26 -2.86
N TRP A 43 0.44 -3.47 -3.27
CA TRP A 43 -0.81 -4.15 -2.99
C TRP A 43 -0.61 -5.19 -1.89
N VAL A 44 -1.42 -5.15 -0.84
CA VAL A 44 -1.43 -6.14 0.24
C VAL A 44 -2.11 -7.42 -0.21
N VAL A 45 -1.34 -8.50 -0.28
CA VAL A 45 -1.79 -9.84 -0.66
C VAL A 45 -2.20 -10.65 0.58
N GLU A 46 -1.49 -10.44 1.69
CA GLU A 46 -1.81 -11.04 2.99
C GLU A 46 -1.77 -9.96 4.07
N GLU A 47 -2.84 -9.91 4.87
CA GLU A 47 -2.98 -8.95 5.96
C GLU A 47 -2.04 -9.26 7.12
N TYR A 48 -1.79 -8.26 7.94
CA TYR A 48 -0.98 -8.45 9.14
C TYR A 48 -1.83 -9.05 10.27
N GLU A 49 -1.62 -10.32 10.60
CA GLU A 49 -2.25 -10.97 11.75
C GLU A 49 -1.26 -11.21 12.89
N ARG A 50 -1.68 -10.97 14.13
CA ARG A 50 -1.05 -11.44 15.38
C ARG A 50 0.48 -11.25 15.55
N GLY A 51 1.08 -10.22 14.94
CA GLY A 51 2.52 -10.00 15.07
C GLY A 51 3.37 -10.67 14.00
N GLU A 52 2.74 -11.19 12.94
CA GLU A 52 3.42 -11.83 11.81
C GLU A 52 3.87 -10.82 10.75
N VAL A 53 3.87 -11.22 9.47
CA VAL A 53 4.42 -10.43 8.36
C VAL A 53 3.27 -10.12 7.41
N SER A 54 3.12 -8.86 7.00
CA SER A 54 2.24 -8.55 5.87
C SER A 54 2.95 -8.86 4.55
N VAL A 55 2.28 -9.59 3.66
CA VAL A 55 2.81 -9.88 2.33
C VAL A 55 2.25 -8.88 1.34
N VAL A 56 3.15 -8.19 0.62
CA VAL A 56 2.80 -7.14 -0.33
C VAL A 56 3.46 -7.39 -1.68
N VAL A 57 2.85 -6.89 -2.74
CA VAL A 57 3.40 -6.91 -4.10
C VAL A 57 3.58 -5.46 -4.57
N PRO A 58 4.80 -5.04 -4.94
CA PRO A 58 5.06 -3.75 -5.56
C PRO A 58 4.28 -3.58 -6.85
N LEU A 59 3.67 -2.41 -6.97
CA LEU A 59 3.02 -1.95 -8.17
C LEU A 59 3.96 -1.01 -8.92
N GLU A 60 4.10 -1.24 -10.22
CA GLU A 60 4.88 -0.39 -11.11
C GLU A 60 3.96 0.43 -11.99
N LYS A 61 4.30 1.72 -12.12
CA LYS A 61 3.55 2.65 -12.97
C LYS A 61 3.68 2.23 -14.42
N VAL A 62 2.54 2.12 -15.11
CA VAL A 62 2.51 1.81 -16.54
C VAL A 62 2.95 3.05 -17.32
N GLY A 63 3.94 2.89 -18.20
CA GLY A 63 4.43 3.99 -19.05
C GLY A 63 3.31 4.60 -19.88
N GLY A 64 3.29 5.93 -19.98
CA GLY A 64 2.25 6.68 -20.70
C GLY A 64 1.01 7.03 -19.87
N TYR A 65 0.83 6.44 -18.68
CA TYR A 65 -0.29 6.74 -17.79
C TYR A 65 0.18 7.41 -16.51
N ARG A 66 -0.59 8.39 -15.99
CA ARG A 66 -0.21 9.09 -14.76
C ARG A 66 -0.55 8.30 -13.49
N THR A 67 -1.63 7.55 -13.54
CA THR A 67 -2.33 6.93 -12.40
C THR A 67 -2.49 5.42 -12.52
N VAL A 68 -2.06 4.81 -13.63
CA VAL A 68 -2.24 3.37 -13.85
C VAL A 68 -1.00 2.62 -13.39
N PHE A 69 -1.21 1.61 -12.56
CA PHE A 69 -0.17 0.75 -12.02
C PHE A 69 -0.51 -0.72 -12.27
N LYS A 70 0.52 -1.55 -12.38
CA LYS A 70 0.38 -3.00 -12.53
C LYS A 70 1.28 -3.75 -11.56
N SER A 71 0.87 -4.94 -11.18
CA SER A 71 1.69 -5.85 -10.39
C SER A 71 2.99 -6.19 -11.14
N ARG A 72 4.13 -6.05 -10.45
CA ARG A 72 5.40 -6.54 -10.98
C ARG A 72 5.44 -8.06 -10.86
N SER A 73 5.66 -8.76 -11.97
CA SER A 73 5.83 -10.21 -11.99
C SER A 73 6.95 -10.65 -11.03
N GLY A 74 6.61 -11.52 -10.07
CA GLY A 74 7.55 -12.07 -9.08
C GLY A 74 7.92 -11.15 -7.91
N GLY A 75 7.27 -9.99 -7.76
CA GLY A 75 7.65 -8.98 -6.78
C GLY A 75 7.22 -9.22 -5.32
N VAL A 76 6.93 -10.44 -4.87
CA VAL A 76 6.39 -10.64 -3.51
C VAL A 76 7.39 -10.19 -2.44
N ARG A 77 6.96 -9.33 -1.52
CA ARG A 77 7.76 -8.83 -0.41
C ARG A 77 7.05 -9.04 0.92
N ARG A 78 7.82 -9.47 1.92
CA ARG A 78 7.43 -9.64 3.30
C ARG A 78 7.76 -8.37 4.09
N ILE A 79 6.77 -7.76 4.74
CA ILE A 79 6.91 -6.59 5.62
C ILE A 79 6.72 -7.04 7.06
N VAL A 80 7.81 -7.02 7.83
CA VAL A 80 7.82 -7.35 9.25
C VAL A 80 7.27 -6.20 10.10
N ARG A 81 6.94 -6.47 11.37
CA ARG A 81 6.44 -5.48 12.32
C ARG A 81 7.31 -4.22 12.38
N GLU A 82 8.63 -4.41 12.38
CA GLU A 82 9.59 -3.32 12.47
C GLU A 82 9.50 -2.41 11.25
N GLU A 83 9.07 -2.89 10.09
CA GLU A 83 8.92 -2.10 8.86
C GLU A 83 7.52 -1.48 8.71
N MET A 84 6.59 -1.72 9.65
CA MET A 84 5.21 -1.21 9.56
C MET A 84 5.12 0.31 9.59
N PHE A 85 6.12 0.99 10.15
CA PHE A 85 6.21 2.46 10.11
C PHE A 85 6.29 3.02 8.68
N ARG A 86 6.62 2.18 7.69
CA ARG A 86 6.76 2.61 6.29
C ARG A 86 5.41 2.86 5.63
N PHE A 87 4.33 2.27 6.15
CA PHE A 87 2.98 2.52 5.66
C PHE A 87 2.59 3.97 5.93
N SER A 88 2.48 4.76 4.88
CA SER A 88 2.13 6.18 5.00
C SER A 88 0.62 6.37 4.99
N HIS A 89 -0.04 5.96 3.90
CA HIS A 89 -1.46 6.15 3.69
C HIS A 89 -1.96 5.08 2.71
N ARG A 90 -3.25 4.74 2.82
CA ARG A 90 -3.91 3.90 1.82
C ARG A 90 -4.18 4.72 0.58
N VAL A 91 -3.88 4.17 -0.59
CA VAL A 91 -4.19 4.78 -1.89
C VAL A 91 -5.51 4.19 -2.37
N PRO A 92 -6.57 5.01 -2.54
CA PRO A 92 -7.80 4.56 -3.19
C PRO A 92 -7.48 4.05 -4.59
N HIS A 93 -8.08 2.93 -4.97
CA HIS A 93 -7.88 2.34 -6.28
C HIS A 93 -9.21 1.86 -6.87
N TYR A 94 -9.24 1.80 -8.19
CA TYR A 94 -10.30 1.18 -8.97
C TYR A 94 -9.66 0.19 -9.95
N GLU A 95 -10.26 -1.00 -10.10
CA GLU A 95 -9.83 -1.94 -11.13
C GLU A 95 -10.23 -1.40 -12.50
N VAL A 96 -9.25 -1.36 -13.42
CA VAL A 96 -9.49 -0.99 -14.80
C VAL A 96 -9.68 -2.28 -15.59
N GLU A 97 -10.94 -2.72 -15.72
CA GLU A 97 -11.30 -3.95 -16.44
C GLU A 97 -10.82 -3.95 -17.90
N MET A 98 -10.73 -2.78 -18.54
CA MET A 98 -10.23 -2.63 -19.93
C MET A 98 -8.75 -3.02 -20.12
N LEU A 99 -7.96 -3.17 -19.06
CA LEU A 99 -6.51 -3.46 -19.13
C LEU A 99 -6.10 -4.73 -18.37
N GLY A 100 -7.02 -5.68 -18.14
CA GLY A 100 -6.69 -7.05 -17.74
C GLY A 100 -5.76 -7.17 -16.53
N GLY A 101 -6.04 -6.46 -15.43
CA GLY A 101 -5.26 -6.53 -14.18
C GLY A 101 -4.45 -5.27 -13.83
N CYS A 102 -4.84 -4.11 -14.36
CA CYS A 102 -4.26 -2.82 -13.98
C CYS A 102 -5.14 -2.08 -12.95
N LEU A 103 -4.51 -1.34 -12.06
CA LEU A 103 -5.15 -0.53 -11.02
C LEU A 103 -4.97 0.96 -11.35
N GLU A 104 -6.06 1.70 -11.39
CA GLU A 104 -6.02 3.16 -11.44
C GLU A 104 -6.08 3.73 -10.03
N LEU A 105 -5.09 4.55 -9.69
CA LEU A 105 -4.93 5.18 -8.37
C LEU A 105 -5.34 6.64 -8.42
N ASP A 106 -5.91 7.14 -7.32
CA ASP A 106 -6.24 8.56 -7.19
C ASP A 106 -4.96 9.44 -7.26
N PRO A 107 -4.85 10.36 -8.25
CA PRO A 107 -3.65 11.18 -8.45
C PRO A 107 -3.39 12.18 -7.32
N THR A 108 -4.40 12.52 -6.52
CA THR A 108 -4.30 13.53 -5.47
C THR A 108 -3.49 13.03 -4.27
N VAL A 109 -3.25 11.72 -4.19
CA VAL A 109 -2.61 11.04 -3.06
C VAL A 109 -1.16 10.62 -3.36
N LEU A 110 -0.72 10.73 -4.63
CA LEU A 110 0.60 10.29 -5.10
C LEU A 110 1.68 11.40 -5.10
N LEU A 111 1.43 12.53 -4.45
CA LEU A 111 2.33 13.70 -4.36
C LEU A 111 3.09 13.76 -3.03
#